data_AF-A0A6G0HET7-F1
#
_entry.id   AF-A0A6G0HET7-F1
#
_cell.length_a   1.000
_cell.length_b   1.000
_cell.length_c   1.000
_cell.angle_alpha   90.00
_cell.angle_beta   90.00
_cell.angle_gamma   90.00
#
_symmetry.space_group_name_H-M   'P 1'
#
loop_
_entity.id
_entity.type
_entity.pdbx_description
1 polymer ?
#
loop_
_entity_poly.entity_id
_entity_poly.type
_entity_poly.pdbx_seq_one_letter_code
_entity_poly.pdbx_strand_id
1 'polypeptide(L)'
;MPDPATLGNATLHGEEAHRHSPASSAAGREEEKKKKKKKRRKKMKGERRERDEEAQKNQGTRVVLDVTKGLTGRNITCDNFFTSYELAQRLLLERNNTLLGTIRKNKPELPDALLALRGRRVLSSKFAFTRDTALVSYLAKKNKNVLLSTFHTRTADVVGRRQRADNKPAVILDYNSNKGGVDNLDKVVATYSCRRMTARWPLAVFHNILDVSSYNAFVIWRELNPTGCLASATRGGCFSSS
;
A
#
# COMPACT_ATOMS: atom_id res chain seq x y z
N MET A 1 -72.00 58.20 -27.10
CA MET A 1 -72.09 59.56 -27.68
C MET A 1 -71.93 60.54 -26.53
N PRO A 2 -71.03 61.55 -26.59
CA PRO A 2 -70.07 61.94 -27.65
C PRO A 2 -68.60 61.79 -27.14
N ASP A 3 -67.52 62.27 -27.77
CA ASP A 3 -66.89 62.10 -29.10
C ASP A 3 -65.38 62.54 -28.92
N PRO A 4 -64.50 62.78 -29.93
CA PRO A 4 -63.18 62.12 -30.06
C PRO A 4 -61.96 63.08 -30.16
N ALA A 5 -60.82 62.56 -30.68
CA ALA A 5 -59.55 63.22 -31.10
C ALA A 5 -58.50 63.44 -29.99
N THR A 6 -57.17 63.28 -30.18
CA THR A 6 -56.32 63.75 -31.29
C THR A 6 -54.92 63.07 -31.26
N LEU A 7 -54.32 62.97 -32.45
CA LEU A 7 -52.94 62.65 -32.88
C LEU A 7 -51.75 62.92 -31.92
N GLY A 8 -50.67 62.16 -32.13
CA GLY A 8 -49.30 62.66 -31.90
C GLY A 8 -48.19 61.59 -31.87
N ASN A 9 -47.53 61.36 -32.99
CA ASN A 9 -46.19 60.72 -33.03
C ASN A 9 -45.12 61.75 -32.67
N ALA A 10 -44.17 61.41 -31.79
CA ALA A 10 -42.83 62.02 -31.77
C ALA A 10 -41.81 61.14 -31.02
N THR A 11 -40.76 60.76 -31.74
CA THR A 11 -39.51 60.18 -31.24
C THR A 11 -38.59 61.30 -30.75
N LEU A 12 -37.87 61.11 -29.63
CA LEU A 12 -36.39 61.22 -29.49
C LEU A 12 -35.90 61.55 -28.07
N HIS A 13 -34.70 61.00 -27.79
CA HIS A 13 -33.72 61.26 -26.70
C HIS A 13 -34.12 60.79 -25.29
N GLY A 14 -33.36 59.96 -24.57
CA GLY A 14 -31.93 59.67 -24.61
C GLY A 14 -31.28 60.24 -23.35
N GLU A 15 -31.37 59.52 -22.22
CA GLU A 15 -30.72 59.89 -20.96
C GLU A 15 -30.12 58.64 -20.28
N GLU A 16 -28.79 58.53 -20.34
CA GLU A 16 -28.00 57.46 -19.70
C GLU A 16 -27.84 57.74 -18.19
N ALA A 17 -28.50 56.93 -17.36
CA ALA A 17 -28.23 56.89 -15.92
C ALA A 17 -27.16 55.84 -15.60
N HIS A 18 -25.98 56.34 -15.19
CA HIS A 18 -24.81 55.58 -14.75
C HIS A 18 -25.15 54.65 -13.56
N ARG A 19 -25.27 53.33 -13.79
CA ARG A 19 -25.39 52.33 -12.71
C ARG A 19 -24.00 51.86 -12.25
N HIS A 20 -23.66 52.13 -11.00
CA HIS A 20 -22.52 51.49 -10.33
C HIS A 20 -22.74 49.96 -10.24
N SER A 21 -21.82 49.19 -10.83
CA SER A 21 -21.87 47.73 -10.87
C SER A 21 -21.53 47.09 -9.50
N PRO A 22 -22.31 46.08 -9.02
CA PRO A 22 -22.11 45.42 -7.73
C PRO A 22 -20.96 44.39 -7.70
N ALA A 23 -20.25 44.20 -8.82
CA ALA A 23 -19.21 43.18 -8.99
C ALA A 23 -17.95 43.39 -8.10
N SER A 24 -17.66 44.63 -7.69
CA SER A 24 -16.49 44.96 -6.87
C SER A 24 -16.58 44.41 -5.43
N SER A 25 -17.78 44.33 -4.86
CA SER A 25 -18.01 43.90 -3.47
C SER A 25 -17.89 42.38 -3.25
N ALA A 26 -18.27 41.58 -4.26
CA ALA A 26 -18.22 40.13 -4.19
C ALA A 26 -16.77 39.58 -4.24
N ALA A 27 -15.93 40.18 -5.08
CA ALA A 27 -14.52 39.81 -5.22
C ALA A 27 -13.73 40.03 -3.91
N GLY A 28 -13.96 41.15 -3.22
CA GLY A 28 -13.33 41.44 -1.93
C GLY A 28 -13.67 40.42 -0.83
N ARG A 29 -14.94 40.01 -0.74
CA ARG A 29 -15.39 38.97 0.23
C ARG A 29 -14.80 37.60 -0.06
N GLU A 30 -14.58 37.25 -1.32
CA GLU A 30 -14.00 35.97 -1.70
C GLU A 30 -12.48 35.92 -1.40
N GLU A 31 -11.79 37.02 -1.62
CA GLU A 31 -10.37 37.15 -1.31
C GLU A 31 -10.12 37.09 0.21
N GLU A 32 -10.99 37.72 1.00
CA GLU A 32 -10.94 37.67 2.46
C GLU A 32 -11.17 36.24 2.99
N LYS A 33 -12.15 35.51 2.43
CA LYS A 33 -12.38 34.09 2.74
C LYS A 33 -11.15 33.23 2.41
N LYS A 34 -10.48 33.49 1.27
CA LYS A 34 -9.24 32.80 0.88
C LYS A 34 -8.09 33.10 1.87
N LYS A 35 -7.92 34.35 2.29
CA LYS A 35 -6.93 34.77 3.30
C LYS A 35 -7.20 34.12 4.67
N LYS A 36 -8.46 34.09 5.12
CA LYS A 36 -8.87 33.48 6.40
C LYS A 36 -8.66 31.96 6.40
N LYS A 37 -8.97 31.28 5.28
CA LYS A 37 -8.71 29.84 5.09
C LYS A 37 -7.20 29.53 5.09
N LYS A 38 -6.38 30.36 4.46
CA LYS A 38 -4.91 30.23 4.45
C LYS A 38 -4.31 30.43 5.86
N LYS A 39 -4.83 31.40 6.62
CA LYS A 39 -4.41 31.65 8.01
C LYS A 39 -4.78 30.49 8.94
N ARG A 40 -5.99 29.92 8.80
CA ARG A 40 -6.40 28.71 9.55
C ARG A 40 -5.55 27.48 9.20
N ARG A 41 -5.23 27.26 7.91
CA ARG A 41 -4.32 26.17 7.49
C ARG A 41 -2.91 26.36 8.05
N LYS A 42 -2.38 27.59 8.08
CA LYS A 42 -1.07 27.88 8.69
C LYS A 42 -1.09 27.66 10.20
N LYS A 43 -2.15 28.11 10.89
CA LYS A 43 -2.33 27.91 12.34
C LYS A 43 -2.41 26.43 12.70
N MET A 44 -3.25 25.64 12.02
CA MET A 44 -3.30 24.19 12.23
C MET A 44 -1.98 23.48 11.89
N LYS A 45 -1.20 23.98 10.92
CA LYS A 45 0.10 23.41 10.58
C LYS A 45 1.18 23.76 11.62
N GLY A 46 1.06 24.90 12.30
CA GLY A 46 1.88 25.28 13.45
C GLY A 46 1.52 24.48 14.71
N GLU A 47 0.23 24.40 15.05
CA GLU A 47 -0.28 23.64 16.21
C GLU A 47 -0.09 22.12 16.06
N ARG A 48 0.01 21.61 14.82
CA ARG A 48 0.38 20.20 14.56
C ARG A 48 1.88 19.95 14.79
N ARG A 49 2.73 20.95 14.55
CA ARG A 49 4.18 20.86 14.78
C ARG A 49 4.55 20.96 16.26
N GLU A 50 3.75 21.65 17.07
CA GLU A 50 3.96 21.73 18.53
C GLU A 50 3.48 20.48 19.28
N ARG A 51 2.65 19.63 18.65
CA ARG A 51 2.20 18.34 19.19
C ARG A 51 2.99 17.14 18.66
N ASP A 52 4.08 17.38 17.95
CA ASP A 52 5.02 16.32 17.60
C ASP A 52 5.87 16.03 18.86
N GLU A 53 5.30 15.23 19.77
CA GLU A 53 6.11 14.29 20.56
C GLU A 53 7.13 13.68 19.60
N GLU A 54 8.41 13.73 19.98
CA GLU A 54 9.56 13.38 19.16
C GLU A 54 9.24 12.18 18.25
N ALA A 55 9.15 12.43 16.93
CA ALA A 55 8.59 11.47 15.99
C ALA A 55 9.23 10.08 16.20
N GLN A 56 8.43 9.11 16.63
CA GLN A 56 8.93 7.81 17.05
C GLN A 56 9.76 7.15 15.93
N LYS A 57 11.07 6.98 16.18
CA LYS A 57 12.03 6.41 15.22
C LYS A 57 11.89 4.88 15.18
N ASN A 58 12.21 4.26 14.04
CA ASN A 58 12.28 2.80 13.87
C ASN A 58 10.98 2.01 14.12
N GLN A 59 9.82 2.60 13.81
CA GLN A 59 8.50 1.95 13.86
C GLN A 59 8.49 0.54 13.26
N GLY A 60 9.07 0.38 12.06
CA GLY A 60 9.06 -0.89 11.34
C GLY A 60 9.75 -2.02 12.11
N THR A 61 10.93 -1.76 12.67
CA THR A 61 11.69 -2.75 13.46
C THR A 61 10.91 -3.19 14.69
N ARG A 62 10.39 -2.22 15.46
CA ARG A 62 9.61 -2.52 16.67
C ARG A 62 8.38 -3.36 16.37
N VAL A 63 7.59 -2.97 15.37
CA VAL A 63 6.37 -3.69 14.99
C VAL A 63 6.68 -5.14 14.61
N VAL A 64 7.74 -5.37 13.81
CA VAL A 64 8.11 -6.75 13.45
C VAL A 64 8.57 -7.55 14.66
N LEU A 65 9.38 -6.97 15.55
CA LEU A 65 9.80 -7.64 16.78
C LEU A 65 8.63 -7.95 17.72
N ASP A 66 7.64 -7.08 17.80
CA ASP A 66 6.44 -7.28 18.63
C ASP A 66 5.54 -8.38 18.03
N VAL A 67 5.25 -8.32 16.73
CA VAL A 67 4.37 -9.27 16.03
C VAL A 67 4.99 -10.67 15.95
N THR A 68 6.32 -10.78 15.93
CA THR A 68 7.04 -12.06 15.86
C THR A 68 7.45 -12.59 17.22
N LYS A 69 6.97 -11.98 18.32
CA LYS A 69 7.30 -12.42 19.68
C LYS A 69 6.82 -13.86 19.90
N GLY A 70 7.72 -14.71 20.41
CA GLY A 70 7.45 -16.13 20.65
C GLY A 70 7.63 -17.04 19.43
N LEU A 71 7.89 -16.49 18.24
CA LEU A 71 8.27 -17.28 17.07
C LEU A 71 9.78 -17.55 17.07
N THR A 72 10.17 -18.80 16.84
CA THR A 72 11.58 -19.22 16.71
C THR A 72 11.74 -20.18 15.52
N GLY A 73 12.89 -20.12 14.84
CA GLY A 73 13.20 -21.00 13.70
C GLY A 73 12.32 -20.77 12.47
N ARG A 74 11.74 -19.58 12.29
CA ARG A 74 10.82 -19.25 11.18
C ARG A 74 11.45 -18.28 10.19
N ASN A 75 10.99 -18.35 8.94
CA ASN A 75 11.30 -17.34 7.91
C ASN A 75 10.21 -16.27 7.87
N ILE A 76 10.62 -15.03 8.09
CA ILE A 76 9.76 -13.85 8.12
C ILE A 76 9.89 -13.14 6.78
N THR A 77 8.79 -13.07 6.03
CA THR A 77 8.74 -12.31 4.77
C THR A 77 8.18 -10.91 5.03
N CYS A 78 8.93 -9.87 4.65
CA CYS A 78 8.56 -8.48 4.88
C CYS A 78 8.55 -7.65 3.59
N ASP A 79 7.72 -6.59 3.58
CA ASP A 79 7.82 -5.55 2.57
C ASP A 79 8.97 -4.57 2.88
N ASN A 80 9.30 -3.74 1.90
CA ASN A 80 10.37 -2.75 1.91
C ASN A 80 10.31 -1.75 3.08
N PHE A 81 9.13 -1.49 3.63
CA PHE A 81 8.98 -0.56 4.75
C PHE A 81 9.56 -1.12 6.05
N PHE A 82 9.42 -2.44 6.23
CA PHE A 82 9.86 -3.15 7.43
C PHE A 82 11.28 -3.70 7.30
N THR A 83 11.79 -3.86 6.09
CA THR A 83 13.08 -4.51 5.84
C THR A 83 14.26 -3.57 6.14
N SER A 84 15.15 -3.99 7.04
CA SER A 84 16.45 -3.37 7.31
C SER A 84 17.48 -4.42 7.71
N TYR A 85 18.77 -4.12 7.51
CA TYR A 85 19.84 -5.01 7.95
C TYR A 85 19.84 -5.22 9.46
N GLU A 86 19.66 -4.13 10.22
CA GLU A 86 19.59 -4.18 11.69
C GLU A 86 18.46 -5.11 12.19
N LEU A 87 17.25 -5.01 11.63
CA LEU A 87 16.14 -5.87 12.02
C LEU A 87 16.47 -7.34 11.78
N ALA A 88 17.07 -7.64 10.63
CA ALA A 88 17.38 -9.01 10.25
C ALA A 88 18.42 -9.64 11.18
N GLN A 89 19.46 -8.88 11.56
CA GLN A 89 20.46 -9.30 12.54
C GLN A 89 19.82 -9.63 13.88
N ARG A 90 18.94 -8.75 14.39
CA ARG A 90 18.22 -9.00 15.64
C ARG A 90 17.35 -10.25 15.58
N LEU A 91 16.59 -10.43 14.50
CA LEU A 91 15.74 -11.62 14.31
C LEU A 91 16.56 -12.92 14.29
N LEU A 92 17.70 -12.90 13.62
CA LEU A 92 18.58 -14.06 13.51
C LEU A 92 19.25 -14.39 14.85
N LEU A 93 19.88 -13.38 15.48
CA LEU A 93 20.68 -13.57 16.70
C LEU A 93 19.81 -13.81 17.94
N GLU A 94 18.68 -13.09 18.09
CA GLU A 94 17.85 -13.16 19.29
C GLU A 94 16.83 -14.30 19.23
N ARG A 95 16.42 -14.74 18.03
CA ARG A 95 15.26 -15.65 17.86
C ARG A 95 15.48 -16.79 16.86
N ASN A 96 16.66 -16.89 16.26
CA ASN A 96 16.95 -17.84 15.17
C ASN A 96 15.91 -17.76 14.05
N ASN A 97 15.40 -16.56 13.76
CA ASN A 97 14.46 -16.31 12.68
C ASN A 97 15.18 -15.67 11.50
N THR A 98 14.80 -16.09 10.30
CA THR A 98 15.37 -15.57 9.05
C THR A 98 14.47 -14.46 8.50
N LEU A 99 15.05 -13.53 7.75
CA LEU A 99 14.32 -12.43 7.12
C LEU A 99 14.48 -12.51 5.61
N LEU A 100 13.35 -12.40 4.91
CA LEU A 100 13.27 -12.30 3.46
C LEU A 100 12.50 -11.03 3.11
N GLY A 101 13.12 -10.08 2.42
CA GLY A 101 12.44 -8.81 2.14
C GLY A 101 13.04 -8.00 1.02
N THR A 102 12.20 -7.17 0.42
CA THR A 102 12.67 -6.20 -0.58
C THR A 102 13.38 -5.04 0.13
N ILE A 103 14.44 -4.51 -0.48
CA ILE A 103 15.17 -3.36 0.07
C ILE A 103 14.98 -2.14 -0.83
N ARG A 104 14.74 -0.99 -0.23
CA ARG A 104 14.69 0.28 -0.97
C ARG A 104 16.11 0.68 -1.43
N LYS A 105 16.23 1.10 -2.69
CA LYS A 105 17.50 1.53 -3.31
C LYS A 105 18.25 2.66 -2.59
N ASN A 106 17.57 3.42 -1.74
CA ASN A 106 18.15 4.54 -1.00
C ASN A 106 18.73 4.13 0.37
N LYS A 107 18.82 2.82 0.65
CA LYS A 107 19.46 2.33 1.87
C LYS A 107 20.98 2.44 1.75
N PRO A 108 21.67 3.07 2.71
CA PRO A 108 23.12 3.29 2.64
C PRO A 108 23.93 1.99 2.75
N GLU A 109 23.32 0.92 3.27
CA GLU A 109 23.92 -0.41 3.42
C GLU A 109 24.14 -1.13 2.08
N LEU A 110 23.58 -0.62 0.98
CA LEU A 110 23.61 -1.27 -0.32
C LEU A 110 24.90 -0.92 -1.10
N PRO A 111 25.65 -1.93 -1.58
CA PRO A 111 26.77 -1.71 -2.48
C PRO A 111 26.34 -1.04 -3.80
N ASP A 112 27.07 -0.01 -4.24
CA ASP A 112 26.82 0.68 -5.52
C ASP A 112 26.82 -0.27 -6.73
N ALA A 113 27.62 -1.34 -6.65
CA ALA A 113 27.67 -2.39 -7.68
C ALA A 113 26.31 -3.06 -7.93
N LEU A 114 25.45 -3.17 -6.91
CA LEU A 114 24.08 -3.69 -7.01
C LEU A 114 23.10 -2.65 -7.53
N LEU A 115 23.38 -1.36 -7.35
CA LEU A 115 22.57 -0.24 -7.83
C LEU A 115 22.86 0.12 -9.29
N ALA A 116 24.07 -0.15 -9.77
CA ALA A 116 24.48 0.14 -11.15
C ALA A 116 23.63 -0.64 -12.18
N LEU A 117 22.88 0.10 -13.01
CA LEU A 117 21.98 -0.45 -14.04
C LEU A 117 22.53 -0.31 -15.47
N ARG A 118 23.41 0.66 -15.73
CA ARG A 118 23.96 0.91 -17.06
C ARG A 118 24.73 -0.32 -17.55
N GLY A 119 24.54 -0.68 -18.82
CA GLY A 119 25.21 -1.82 -19.46
C GLY A 119 24.72 -3.20 -19.03
N ARG A 120 23.73 -3.31 -18.12
CA ARG A 120 23.19 -4.62 -17.70
C ARG A 120 22.15 -5.15 -18.68
N ARG A 121 22.27 -6.43 -19.03
CA ARG A 121 21.26 -7.17 -19.81
C ARG A 121 19.97 -7.35 -19.00
N VAL A 122 18.81 -7.23 -19.64
CA VAL A 122 17.52 -7.57 -19.00
C VAL A 122 17.51 -9.05 -18.60
N LEU A 123 16.85 -9.38 -17.50
CA LEU A 123 16.86 -10.71 -16.87
C LEU A 123 18.23 -11.13 -16.30
N SER A 124 19.13 -10.16 -16.05
CA SER A 124 20.40 -10.42 -15.35
C SER A 124 20.28 -10.21 -13.85
N SER A 125 21.06 -10.98 -13.09
CA SER A 125 21.14 -10.90 -11.63
C SER A 125 22.57 -10.60 -11.19
N LYS A 126 22.71 -9.77 -10.15
CA LYS A 126 23.95 -9.60 -9.40
C LYS A 126 23.70 -10.03 -7.96
N PHE A 127 24.71 -10.64 -7.35
CA PHE A 127 24.64 -11.12 -5.99
C PHE A 127 25.75 -10.48 -5.18
N ALA A 128 25.46 -10.12 -3.94
CA ALA A 128 26.46 -9.77 -2.93
C ALA A 128 26.22 -10.64 -1.71
N PHE A 129 27.30 -11.12 -1.11
CA PHE A 129 27.23 -12.06 0.00
C PHE A 129 28.06 -11.53 1.16
N THR A 130 27.51 -11.69 2.35
CA THR A 130 28.18 -11.55 3.64
C THR A 130 28.13 -12.91 4.33
N ARG A 131 28.72 -13.06 5.53
CA ARG A 131 28.76 -14.33 6.28
C ARG A 131 27.36 -14.91 6.53
N ASP A 132 26.37 -14.06 6.71
CA ASP A 132 25.01 -14.39 7.16
C ASP A 132 23.89 -13.88 6.24
N THR A 133 24.25 -13.07 5.22
CA THR A 133 23.30 -12.33 4.40
C THR A 133 23.63 -12.48 2.93
N ALA A 134 22.60 -12.64 2.09
CA ALA A 134 22.72 -12.55 0.64
C ALA A 134 21.79 -11.47 0.09
N LEU A 135 22.35 -10.60 -0.73
CA LEU A 135 21.65 -9.54 -1.45
C LEU A 135 21.58 -9.89 -2.94
N VAL A 136 20.42 -9.67 -3.53
CA VAL A 136 20.16 -9.96 -4.94
C VAL A 136 19.63 -8.71 -5.62
N SER A 137 20.26 -8.34 -6.72
CA SER A 137 19.83 -7.27 -7.63
C SER A 137 19.44 -7.89 -8.97
N TYR A 138 18.15 -8.07 -9.19
CA TYR A 138 17.59 -8.66 -10.41
C TYR A 138 16.99 -7.60 -11.33
N LEU A 139 17.40 -7.58 -12.60
CA LEU A 139 16.94 -6.60 -13.58
C LEU A 139 15.75 -7.14 -14.39
N ALA A 140 14.54 -6.99 -13.88
CA ALA A 140 13.33 -7.47 -14.55
C ALA A 140 13.00 -6.69 -15.83
N LYS A 141 13.27 -5.37 -15.86
CA LYS A 141 13.01 -4.48 -17.00
C LYS A 141 14.18 -3.51 -17.17
N LYS A 142 14.32 -2.92 -18.37
CA LYS A 142 15.34 -1.90 -18.63
C LYS A 142 15.24 -0.78 -17.58
N ASN A 143 16.38 -0.45 -16.95
CA ASN A 143 16.50 0.57 -15.89
C ASN A 143 15.63 0.35 -14.64
N LYS A 144 15.13 -0.87 -14.38
CA LYS A 144 14.40 -1.20 -13.16
C LYS A 144 14.89 -2.52 -12.58
N ASN A 145 15.60 -2.45 -11.45
CA ASN A 145 15.99 -3.62 -10.67
C ASN A 145 15.08 -3.83 -9.46
N VAL A 146 14.98 -5.08 -9.05
CA VAL A 146 14.43 -5.49 -7.75
C VAL A 146 15.60 -5.84 -6.86
N LEU A 147 15.63 -5.23 -5.68
CA LEU A 147 16.61 -5.50 -4.64
C LEU A 147 15.95 -6.31 -3.55
N LEU A 148 16.56 -7.44 -3.21
CA LEU A 148 16.01 -8.37 -2.26
C LEU A 148 17.13 -8.90 -1.37
N SER A 149 16.85 -9.00 -0.08
CA SER A 149 17.76 -9.54 0.91
C SER A 149 17.18 -10.80 1.51
N THR A 150 18.03 -11.81 1.64
CA THR A 150 17.77 -12.99 2.44
C THR A 150 18.84 -13.11 3.50
N PHE A 151 18.41 -13.35 4.72
CA PHE A 151 19.28 -13.58 5.87
C PHE A 151 19.18 -15.05 6.20
N HIS A 152 20.31 -15.74 6.11
CA HIS A 152 20.46 -17.19 6.18
C HIS A 152 20.17 -17.94 4.87
N THR A 153 21.14 -17.96 3.95
CA THR A 153 21.14 -18.90 2.83
C THR A 153 22.57 -19.17 2.35
N ARG A 154 22.95 -20.45 2.21
CA ARG A 154 24.18 -20.87 1.50
C ARG A 154 24.04 -20.45 0.04
N THR A 155 25.08 -19.82 -0.51
CA THR A 155 25.18 -19.27 -1.88
C THR A 155 24.49 -20.10 -2.99
N ALA A 156 24.47 -21.44 -2.88
CA ALA A 156 23.86 -22.35 -3.84
C ALA A 156 22.32 -22.23 -3.99
N ASP A 157 21.59 -21.93 -2.91
CA ASP A 157 20.12 -21.88 -2.95
C ASP A 157 19.61 -20.54 -3.51
N VAL A 158 20.42 -19.48 -3.47
CA VAL A 158 20.05 -18.13 -3.92
C VAL A 158 20.00 -18.04 -5.46
N VAL A 159 20.91 -18.74 -6.14
CA VAL A 159 21.07 -18.68 -7.60
C VAL A 159 20.06 -19.59 -8.33
N GLY A 160 19.65 -20.70 -7.69
CA GLY A 160 18.69 -21.66 -8.25
C GLY A 160 19.28 -22.54 -9.36
N ARG A 161 19.01 -23.85 -9.30
CA ARG A 161 19.53 -24.87 -10.24
C ARG A 161 18.84 -24.93 -11.61
N ARG A 162 17.78 -24.15 -11.87
CA ARG A 162 16.95 -24.28 -13.09
C ARG A 162 16.88 -22.96 -13.86
N GLN A 163 17.46 -22.92 -15.05
CA GLN A 163 17.30 -21.82 -16.01
C GLN A 163 15.83 -21.80 -16.50
N ARG A 164 15.01 -20.93 -15.92
CA ARG A 164 13.72 -20.54 -16.49
C ARG A 164 13.95 -19.48 -17.57
N ALA A 165 13.03 -19.34 -18.52
CA ALA A 165 13.08 -18.28 -19.54
C ALA A 165 13.27 -16.88 -18.92
N ASP A 166 12.68 -16.65 -17.76
CA ASP A 166 12.77 -15.38 -17.02
C ASP A 166 14.10 -15.17 -16.26
N ASN A 167 14.95 -16.19 -16.10
CA ASN A 167 16.19 -16.14 -15.30
C ASN A 167 16.03 -15.52 -13.88
N LYS A 168 14.86 -15.69 -13.27
CA LYS A 168 14.59 -15.22 -11.90
C LYS A 168 15.36 -16.08 -10.88
N PRO A 169 16.15 -15.45 -9.99
CA PRO A 169 16.78 -16.13 -8.86
C PRO A 169 15.75 -16.82 -7.96
N ALA A 170 16.13 -17.95 -7.37
CA ALA A 170 15.26 -18.73 -6.49
C ALA A 170 14.72 -17.90 -5.32
N VAL A 171 15.57 -17.06 -4.72
CA VAL A 171 15.16 -16.18 -3.62
C VAL A 171 14.03 -15.20 -4.00
N ILE A 172 13.94 -14.79 -5.27
CA ILE A 172 12.84 -13.95 -5.75
C ILE A 172 11.57 -14.78 -5.94
N LEU A 173 11.69 -16.05 -6.29
CA LEU A 173 10.55 -16.97 -6.35
C LEU A 173 9.99 -17.21 -4.94
N ASP A 174 10.85 -17.48 -3.97
CA ASP A 174 10.46 -17.68 -2.57
C ASP A 174 9.78 -16.43 -2.00
N TYR A 175 10.31 -15.24 -2.31
CA TYR A 175 9.64 -14.01 -1.91
C TYR A 175 8.25 -13.87 -2.53
N ASN A 176 8.12 -14.19 -3.83
CA ASN A 176 6.83 -14.07 -4.51
C ASN A 176 5.78 -15.08 -4.01
N SER A 177 6.18 -16.28 -3.59
CA SER A 177 5.26 -17.25 -2.97
C SER A 177 4.78 -16.80 -1.60
N ASN A 178 5.62 -16.12 -0.82
CA ASN A 178 5.33 -15.83 0.58
C ASN A 178 4.77 -14.42 0.82
N LYS A 179 5.08 -13.44 -0.03
CA LYS A 179 4.64 -12.04 0.14
C LYS A 179 3.12 -11.85 0.09
N GLY A 180 2.38 -12.81 -0.48
CA GLY A 180 0.93 -12.70 -0.67
C GLY A 180 0.09 -13.05 0.56
N GLY A 181 0.69 -13.50 1.66
CA GLY A 181 -0.07 -13.98 2.83
C GLY A 181 -1.06 -12.95 3.37
N VAL A 182 -0.57 -11.75 3.70
CA VAL A 182 -1.41 -10.65 4.25
C VAL A 182 -2.33 -10.06 3.17
N ASP A 183 -1.80 -9.82 1.95
CA ASP A 183 -2.59 -9.29 0.84
C ASP A 183 -3.79 -10.18 0.48
N ASN A 184 -3.64 -11.51 0.61
CA ASN A 184 -4.73 -12.44 0.33
C ASN A 184 -5.81 -12.39 1.41
N LEU A 185 -5.42 -12.30 2.68
CA LEU A 185 -6.36 -12.05 3.78
C LEU A 185 -7.14 -10.76 3.54
N ASP A 186 -6.44 -9.67 3.24
CA ASP A 186 -7.05 -8.35 3.00
C ASP A 186 -8.04 -8.39 1.83
N LYS A 187 -7.71 -9.09 0.73
CA LYS A 187 -8.64 -9.27 -0.40
C LYS A 187 -9.90 -10.02 -0.02
N VAL A 188 -9.77 -11.13 0.72
CA VAL A 188 -10.93 -11.94 1.13
C VAL A 188 -11.79 -11.17 2.12
N VAL A 189 -11.17 -10.54 3.12
CA VAL A 189 -11.85 -9.68 4.10
C VAL A 189 -12.57 -8.53 3.41
N ALA A 190 -11.95 -7.86 2.44
CA ALA A 190 -12.59 -6.78 1.69
C ALA A 190 -13.78 -7.27 0.84
N THR A 191 -13.73 -8.50 0.32
CA THR A 191 -14.78 -9.07 -0.53
C THR A 191 -16.00 -9.54 0.29
N TYR A 192 -15.75 -10.15 1.44
CA TYR A 192 -16.78 -10.74 2.31
C TYR A 192 -16.97 -9.96 3.63
N SER A 193 -16.70 -8.66 3.60
CA SER A 193 -16.76 -7.81 4.80
C SER A 193 -18.18 -7.56 5.27
N CYS A 194 -18.39 -7.64 6.59
CA CYS A 194 -19.64 -7.21 7.23
C CYS A 194 -19.61 -5.72 7.65
N ARG A 195 -18.60 -4.95 7.22
CA ARG A 195 -18.42 -3.55 7.60
C ARG A 195 -19.53 -2.66 7.08
N ARG A 196 -20.13 -1.88 7.98
CA ARG A 196 -21.06 -0.79 7.64
C ARG A 196 -20.39 0.58 7.80
N MET A 197 -20.86 1.55 7.02
CA MET A 197 -20.43 2.95 7.15
C MET A 197 -20.76 3.45 8.56
N THR A 198 -19.76 3.98 9.27
CA THR A 198 -19.91 4.44 10.66
C THR A 198 -19.01 5.64 10.91
N ALA A 199 -19.50 6.59 11.71
CA ALA A 199 -18.69 7.70 12.22
C ALA A 199 -17.99 7.35 13.55
N ARG A 200 -18.25 6.17 14.12
CA ARG A 200 -17.69 5.72 15.40
C ARG A 200 -16.51 4.78 15.14
N TRP A 201 -15.28 5.26 15.36
CA TRP A 201 -14.06 4.47 15.14
C TRP A 201 -14.01 3.13 15.91
N PRO A 202 -14.56 2.98 17.14
CA PRO A 202 -14.53 1.68 17.82
C PRO A 202 -15.34 0.62 17.07
N LEU A 203 -16.46 1.02 16.45
CA LEU A 203 -17.28 0.12 15.65
C LEU A 203 -16.55 -0.32 14.37
N ALA A 204 -15.72 0.55 13.79
CA ALA A 204 -14.88 0.18 12.66
C ALA A 204 -13.84 -0.90 13.05
N VAL A 205 -13.24 -0.78 14.24
CA VAL A 205 -12.32 -1.82 14.77
C VAL A 205 -13.07 -3.12 15.04
N PHE A 206 -14.25 -3.05 15.67
CA PHE A 206 -15.09 -4.23 15.94
C PHE A 206 -15.41 -5.02 14.66
N HIS A 207 -15.83 -4.33 13.59
CA HIS A 207 -16.09 -5.01 12.32
C HIS A 207 -14.83 -5.69 11.73
N ASN A 208 -13.64 -5.07 11.86
CA ASN A 208 -12.39 -5.73 11.43
C ASN A 208 -12.13 -7.03 12.21
N ILE A 209 -12.34 -7.00 13.53
CA ILE A 209 -12.15 -8.18 14.38
C ILE A 209 -13.09 -9.30 13.93
N LEU A 210 -14.35 -9.00 13.63
CA LEU A 210 -15.31 -9.99 13.12
C LEU A 210 -14.87 -10.58 11.78
N ASP A 211 -14.46 -9.74 10.82
CA ASP A 211 -14.05 -10.21 9.49
C ASP A 211 -12.82 -11.13 9.59
N VAL A 212 -11.79 -10.72 10.35
CA VAL A 212 -10.56 -11.51 10.54
C VAL A 212 -10.83 -12.80 11.32
N SER A 213 -11.67 -12.76 12.36
CA SER A 213 -12.02 -13.95 13.14
C SER A 213 -12.78 -14.97 12.29
N SER A 214 -13.70 -14.50 11.43
CA SER A 214 -14.45 -15.35 10.51
C SER A 214 -13.52 -16.03 9.50
N TYR A 215 -12.54 -15.30 8.96
CA TYR A 215 -11.52 -15.87 8.08
C TYR A 215 -10.67 -16.94 8.80
N ASN A 216 -10.19 -16.64 10.01
CA ASN A 216 -9.40 -17.60 10.79
C ASN A 216 -10.20 -18.88 11.11
N ALA A 217 -11.48 -18.74 11.46
CA ALA A 217 -12.38 -19.88 11.66
C ALA A 217 -12.54 -20.72 10.39
N PHE A 218 -12.68 -20.08 9.23
CA PHE A 218 -12.74 -20.75 7.93
C PHE A 218 -11.45 -21.51 7.60
N VAL A 219 -10.28 -20.90 7.85
CA VAL A 219 -8.99 -21.57 7.66
C VAL A 219 -8.89 -22.82 8.53
N ILE A 220 -9.18 -22.72 9.83
CA ILE A 220 -9.17 -23.87 10.74
C ILE A 220 -10.14 -24.96 10.26
N TRP A 221 -11.37 -24.59 9.91
CA TRP A 221 -12.36 -25.54 9.41
C TRP A 221 -11.89 -26.26 8.14
N ARG A 222 -11.25 -25.55 7.20
CA ARG A 222 -10.71 -26.13 5.97
C ARG A 222 -9.58 -27.10 6.24
N GLU A 223 -8.67 -26.79 7.15
CA GLU A 223 -7.58 -27.69 7.53
C GLU A 223 -8.10 -28.96 8.24
N LEU A 224 -9.21 -28.86 8.98
CA LEU A 224 -9.86 -30.01 9.62
C LEU A 224 -10.71 -30.85 8.66
N ASN A 225 -11.19 -30.28 7.55
CA ASN A 225 -12.10 -30.94 6.59
C ASN A 225 -11.55 -30.96 5.15
N PRO A 226 -10.38 -31.59 4.89
CA PRO A 226 -9.74 -31.57 3.58
C PRO A 226 -10.55 -32.26 2.47
N THR A 227 -11.45 -33.19 2.82
CA THR A 227 -12.26 -33.97 1.87
C THR A 227 -13.53 -33.25 1.40
N GLY A 228 -13.96 -32.16 2.07
CA GLY A 228 -15.19 -31.43 1.74
C GLY A 228 -15.14 -30.71 0.38
N CYS A 229 -13.93 -30.33 -0.09
CA CYS A 229 -13.75 -29.73 -1.42
C CYS A 229 -13.78 -30.74 -2.56
N LEU A 230 -13.48 -32.03 -2.32
CA LEU A 230 -13.61 -33.08 -3.34
C LEU A 230 -15.07 -33.50 -3.55
N ALA A 231 -15.90 -33.40 -2.51
CA ALA A 231 -17.31 -33.78 -2.57
C ALA A 231 -18.23 -32.75 -3.26
N SER A 232 -17.77 -31.51 -3.47
CA SER A 232 -18.50 -30.51 -4.26
C SER A 232 -18.14 -30.55 -5.74
N ALA A 233 -16.97 -31.08 -6.11
CA ALA A 233 -16.57 -31.30 -7.50
C ALA A 233 -17.24 -32.53 -8.13
N THR A 234 -17.75 -33.47 -7.33
CA THR A 234 -18.42 -34.70 -7.80
C THR A 234 -19.95 -34.64 -7.78
N ARG A 235 -20.58 -33.52 -7.37
CA ARG A 235 -22.05 -33.34 -7.45
C ARG A 235 -22.51 -32.63 -8.73
N GLY A 236 -21.84 -32.91 -9.84
CA GLY A 236 -22.30 -32.55 -11.18
C GLY A 236 -22.31 -33.79 -12.07
N GLY A 237 -23.49 -34.39 -12.24
CA GLY A 237 -23.73 -35.37 -13.30
C GLY A 237 -24.01 -36.80 -12.85
N CYS A 238 -25.25 -37.06 -12.42
CA CYS A 238 -25.96 -38.31 -12.74
C CYS A 238 -27.46 -38.05 -12.58
N PHE A 239 -28.07 -37.46 -13.61
CA PHE A 239 -29.48 -37.70 -13.90
C PHE A 239 -29.53 -38.70 -15.04
N SER A 240 -29.72 -39.97 -14.67
CA SER A 240 -30.15 -41.04 -15.54
C SER A 240 -31.67 -41.10 -15.54
N SER A 241 -32.27 -41.02 -16.73
CA SER A 241 -33.63 -41.46 -17.06
C SER A 241 -33.70 -41.37 -18.59
N SER A 242 -33.56 -42.49 -19.30
CA SER A 242 -34.66 -43.39 -19.72
C SER A 242 -35.57 -42.75 -20.75
#